data_AF-A0A317LKY6-F1
#
_entry.id   AF-A0A317LKY6-F1
#
_cell.length_a   1.000
_cell.length_b   1.000
_cell.length_c   1.000
_cell.angle_alpha   90.00
_cell.angle_beta   90.00
_cell.angle_gamma   90.00
#
_symmetry.space_group_name_H-M   'P 1'
#
loop_
_entity.id
_entity.type
_entity.pdbx_description
1 polymer ?
#
loop_
_entity_poly.entity_id
_entity_poly.type
_entity_poly.pdbx_seq_one_letter_code
_entity_poly.pdbx_strand_id
1 'polypeptide(L)'
;MQTSEDITMLSALQKDNRLEAYQYFFMKYYKPLCFKACQMLGNQDRALEVVQQLFIEVWRERTYRNISHSPGGFFYQLLYERCLHLQQISTCPPCQTGALVPQQALSPQLAVLLDS
;
A
#
# COMPACT_ATOMS: atom_id res chain seq x y z
N MET A 1 -13.68 9.26 -4.59
CA MET A 1 -14.55 9.37 -5.79
C MET A 1 -13.69 9.89 -6.94
N GLN A 2 -13.79 9.25 -8.12
CA GLN A 2 -13.14 9.71 -9.34
C GLN A 2 -13.88 10.94 -9.86
N THR A 3 -13.19 12.05 -10.09
CA THR A 3 -13.80 13.28 -10.65
C THR A 3 -13.72 13.28 -12.17
N SER A 4 -14.54 14.11 -12.83
CA SER A 4 -14.42 14.35 -14.27
C SER A 4 -13.02 14.85 -14.64
N GLU A 5 -12.43 15.69 -13.79
CA GLU A 5 -11.06 16.18 -13.93
C GLU A 5 -10.03 15.05 -13.88
N ASP A 6 -10.20 14.06 -13.00
CA ASP A 6 -9.30 12.89 -12.94
C ASP A 6 -9.29 12.12 -14.27
N ILE A 7 -10.44 12.01 -14.94
CA ILE A 7 -10.56 11.32 -16.23
C ILE A 7 -9.79 12.12 -17.30
N THR A 8 -9.98 13.45 -17.33
CA THR A 8 -9.27 14.32 -18.27
C THR A 8 -7.76 14.26 -18.05
N MET A 9 -7.29 14.36 -16.81
CA MET A 9 -5.86 14.30 -16.48
C MET A 9 -5.27 12.92 -16.78
N LEU A 10 -5.98 11.83 -16.47
CA LEU A 10 -5.51 10.49 -16.80
C LEU A 10 -5.34 10.32 -18.32
N SER A 11 -6.31 10.82 -19.11
CA SER A 11 -6.24 10.73 -20.56
C SER A 11 -5.05 11.52 -21.15
N ALA A 12 -4.79 12.73 -20.64
CA ALA A 12 -3.67 13.57 -21.05
C ALA A 12 -2.32 12.94 -20.66
N LEU A 13 -2.27 12.30 -19.49
CA LEU A 13 -1.08 11.60 -19.02
C LEU A 13 -0.76 10.37 -19.89
N GLN A 14 -1.78 9.57 -20.25
CA GLN A 14 -1.58 8.33 -21.02
C GLN A 14 -1.27 8.57 -22.50
N LYS A 15 -1.94 9.55 -23.13
CA LYS A 15 -1.78 9.84 -24.57
C LYS A 15 -0.56 10.71 -24.84
N ASP A 16 -0.48 11.84 -24.16
CA ASP A 16 0.45 12.92 -24.50
C ASP A 16 1.64 12.98 -23.53
N ASN A 17 1.67 12.11 -22.53
CA ASN A 17 2.74 12.07 -21.53
C ASN A 17 2.93 13.40 -20.78
N ARG A 18 1.84 14.15 -20.58
CA ARG A 18 1.87 15.51 -20.02
C ARG A 18 2.35 15.52 -18.58
N LEU A 19 3.37 16.33 -18.29
CA LEU A 19 3.93 16.48 -16.94
C LEU A 19 2.91 17.09 -15.98
N GLU A 20 2.09 18.03 -16.44
CA GLU A 20 1.09 18.72 -15.64
C GLU A 20 0.02 17.74 -15.13
N ALA A 21 -0.36 16.77 -15.96
CA ALA A 21 -1.30 15.72 -15.59
C ALA A 21 -0.69 14.76 -14.55
N TYR A 22 0.61 14.49 -14.64
CA TYR A 22 1.32 13.73 -13.62
C TYR A 22 1.41 14.49 -12.30
N GLN A 23 1.75 15.77 -12.35
CA GLN A 23 1.82 16.66 -11.18
C GLN A 23 0.47 16.80 -10.49
N TYR A 24 -0.63 16.83 -11.25
CA TYR A 24 -1.98 16.80 -10.70
C TYR A 24 -2.20 15.59 -9.78
N PHE A 25 -1.86 14.38 -10.24
CA PHE A 25 -2.00 13.17 -9.42
C PHE A 25 -1.00 13.13 -8.26
N PHE A 26 0.22 13.62 -8.46
CA PHE A 26 1.19 13.76 -7.38
C PHE A 26 0.64 14.66 -6.27
N MET A 27 0.17 15.87 -6.58
CA MET A 27 -0.41 16.79 -5.61
C MET A 27 -1.63 16.21 -4.91
N LYS A 28 -2.48 15.49 -5.65
CA LYS A 28 -3.69 14.87 -5.11
C LYS A 28 -3.41 13.72 -4.16
N TYR A 29 -2.45 12.85 -4.47
CA TYR A 29 -2.25 11.58 -3.75
C TYR A 29 -1.04 11.55 -2.82
N TYR A 30 -0.06 12.43 -2.97
CA TYR A 30 1.18 12.37 -2.17
C TYR A 30 0.91 12.39 -0.66
N LYS A 31 0.20 13.40 -0.15
CA LYS A 31 -0.11 13.49 1.30
C LYS A 31 -0.96 12.31 1.81
N PRO A 32 -2.10 11.95 1.16
CA PRO A 32 -2.89 10.78 1.58
C PRO A 32 -2.10 9.46 1.57
N LEU A 33 -1.21 9.25 0.59
CA LEU A 33 -0.37 8.06 0.52
C LEU A 33 0.68 8.08 1.63
N CYS A 34 1.32 9.21 1.92
CA CYS A 34 2.28 9.33 3.03
C CYS A 34 1.63 8.99 4.37
N PHE A 35 0.41 9.49 4.61
CA PHE A 35 -0.36 9.14 5.80
C PHE A 35 -0.62 7.64 5.88
N LYS A 36 -1.09 7.02 4.78
CA LYS A 36 -1.36 5.58 4.75
C LYS A 36 -0.08 4.75 4.94
N ALA A 37 1.02 5.13 4.31
CA ALA A 37 2.32 4.49 4.47
C ALA A 37 2.83 4.59 5.90
N CYS A 38 2.67 5.76 6.55
CA CYS A 38 3.04 5.95 7.94
C CYS A 38 2.22 5.04 8.87
N GLN A 39 0.92 4.86 8.60
CA GLN A 39 0.08 3.91 9.34
C GLN A 39 0.54 2.45 9.18
N MET A 40 1.11 2.09 8.03
CA MET A 40 1.59 0.73 7.77
C MET A 40 3.01 0.49 8.33
N LEU A 41 3.90 1.45 8.20
CA LEU A 41 5.32 1.30 8.52
C LEU A 41 5.68 1.79 9.94
N GLY A 42 4.82 2.58 10.59
CA GLY A 42 5.08 3.15 11.91
C GLY A 42 6.22 4.18 11.94
N ASN A 43 6.77 4.57 10.79
CA ASN A 43 7.89 5.49 10.67
C ASN A 43 7.61 6.52 9.56
N GLN A 44 7.56 7.80 9.93
CA GLN A 44 7.22 8.89 9.02
C GLN A 44 8.27 9.12 7.94
N ASP A 45 9.55 9.13 8.29
CA ASP A 45 10.64 9.38 7.33
C ASP A 45 10.69 8.28 6.26
N ARG A 46 10.58 7.02 6.70
CA ARG A 46 10.44 5.87 5.80
C ARG A 46 9.20 5.97 4.91
N ALA A 47 8.06 6.38 5.47
CA ALA A 47 6.83 6.54 4.70
C ALA A 47 6.98 7.59 3.59
N LEU A 48 7.63 8.71 3.88
CA LEU A 48 7.92 9.76 2.89
C LEU A 48 8.84 9.24 1.79
N GLU A 49 9.93 8.57 2.16
CA GLU A 49 10.89 7.96 1.22
C GLU A 49 10.19 6.98 0.26
N VAL A 50 9.37 6.07 0.80
CA VAL A 50 8.64 5.07 0.01
C VAL A 50 7.69 5.72 -0.98
N VAL A 51 6.92 6.73 -0.57
CA VAL A 51 5.97 7.41 -1.45
C VAL A 51 6.69 8.24 -2.52
N GLN A 52 7.77 8.93 -2.17
CA GLN A 52 8.59 9.66 -3.13
C GLN A 52 9.15 8.71 -4.21
N GLN A 53 9.76 7.62 -3.78
CA GLN A 53 10.32 6.62 -4.68
C GLN A 53 9.24 5.98 -5.57
N LEU A 54 8.04 5.79 -5.03
CA LEU A 54 6.88 5.32 -5.79
C LEU A 54 6.54 6.23 -6.95
N PHE A 55 6.42 7.54 -6.72
CA PHE A 55 6.16 8.46 -7.82
C PHE A 55 7.33 8.49 -8.82
N ILE A 56 8.58 8.57 -8.36
CA ILE A 56 9.75 8.57 -9.26
C ILE A 56 9.73 7.36 -10.20
N GLU A 57 9.51 6.16 -9.67
CA GLU A 57 9.47 4.93 -10.47
C GLU A 57 8.26 4.88 -11.39
N VAL A 58 7.08 5.27 -10.93
CA VAL A 58 5.88 5.33 -11.78
C VAL A 58 6.10 6.26 -12.98
N TRP A 59 6.75 7.40 -12.78
CA TRP A 59 7.09 8.32 -13.86
C TRP A 59 8.15 7.74 -14.80
N ARG A 60 9.25 7.21 -14.24
CA ARG A 60 10.38 6.68 -15.01
C ARG A 60 9.98 5.50 -15.87
N GLU A 61 9.30 4.52 -15.28
CA GLU A 61 8.88 3.28 -15.94
C GLU A 61 7.57 3.43 -16.72
N ARG A 62 6.96 4.62 -16.68
CA ARG A 62 5.71 4.94 -17.40
C ARG A 62 4.56 3.99 -17.05
N THR A 63 4.56 3.40 -15.84
CA THR A 63 3.61 2.36 -15.43
C THR A 63 2.17 2.86 -15.33
N TYR A 64 1.98 4.18 -15.22
CA TYR A 64 0.66 4.82 -15.27
C TYR A 64 -0.09 4.60 -16.60
N ARG A 65 0.60 4.18 -17.68
CA ARG A 65 -0.04 3.75 -18.93
C ARG A 65 -0.96 2.54 -18.73
N ASN A 66 -0.73 1.75 -17.69
CA ASN A 66 -1.50 0.55 -17.37
C ASN A 66 -2.71 0.82 -16.47
N ILE A 67 -2.99 2.08 -16.12
CA ILE A 67 -4.15 2.42 -15.30
C ILE A 67 -5.43 2.23 -16.12
N SER A 68 -6.19 1.17 -15.81
CA SER A 68 -7.44 0.81 -16.50
C SER A 68 -8.69 1.43 -15.88
N HIS A 69 -8.72 1.60 -14.55
CA HIS A 69 -9.93 2.01 -13.83
C HIS A 69 -9.77 3.33 -13.07
N SER A 70 -8.99 3.34 -11.99
CA SER A 70 -8.83 4.53 -11.15
C SER A 70 -7.37 4.79 -10.81
N PRO A 71 -6.86 6.02 -11.02
CA PRO A 71 -5.53 6.42 -10.57
C PRO A 71 -5.35 6.20 -9.06
N GLY A 72 -6.35 6.53 -8.27
CA GLY A 72 -6.31 6.34 -6.81
C GLY A 72 -6.10 4.87 -6.43
N GLY A 73 -6.92 3.97 -6.96
CA GLY A 73 -6.77 2.53 -6.70
C GLY A 73 -5.38 2.01 -7.11
N PHE A 74 -4.90 2.43 -8.28
CA PHE A 74 -3.56 2.10 -8.75
C PHE A 74 -2.46 2.53 -7.77
N PHE A 75 -2.45 3.79 -7.32
CA PHE A 75 -1.43 4.29 -6.40
C PHE A 75 -1.51 3.62 -5.02
N TYR A 76 -2.71 3.40 -4.48
CA TYR A 76 -2.89 2.74 -3.19
C TYR A 76 -2.48 1.27 -3.22
N GLN A 77 -2.81 0.55 -4.29
CA GLN A 77 -2.39 -0.83 -4.47
C GLN A 77 -0.86 -0.93 -4.55
N LEU A 78 -0.23 -0.10 -5.39
CA LEU A 78 1.22 -0.09 -5.54
C LEU A 78 1.93 0.27 -4.22
N LEU A 79 1.37 1.21 -3.45
CA LEU A 79 1.90 1.55 -2.14
C LEU A 79 1.80 0.36 -1.17
N TYR A 80 0.65 -0.30 -1.15
CA TYR A 80 0.41 -1.43 -0.26
C TYR A 80 1.39 -2.57 -0.52
N GLU A 81 1.60 -2.94 -1.79
CA GLU A 81 2.56 -3.95 -2.21
C GLU A 81 3.98 -3.62 -1.73
N ARG A 82 4.42 -2.36 -1.88
CA ARG A 82 5.74 -1.91 -1.40
C ARG A 82 5.88 -1.99 0.11
N CYS A 83 4.89 -1.48 0.84
CA CYS A 83 4.93 -1.49 2.30
C CYS A 83 4.96 -2.93 2.84
N LEU A 84 4.17 -3.84 2.25
CA LEU A 84 4.21 -5.26 2.61
C LEU A 84 5.57 -5.89 2.34
N HIS A 85 6.16 -5.62 1.17
CA HIS A 85 7.47 -6.15 0.81
C HIS A 85 8.57 -5.72 1.81
N LEU A 86 8.56 -4.44 2.22
CA LEU A 86 9.49 -3.93 3.23
C LEU A 86 9.32 -4.60 4.59
N GLN A 87 8.08 -4.88 5.00
CA GLN A 87 7.79 -5.60 6.24
C GLN A 87 8.32 -7.05 6.19
N GLN A 88 8.13 -7.74 5.07
CA GLN A 88 8.62 -9.11 4.88
C GLN A 88 10.14 -9.21 4.86
N ILE A 89 10.84 -8.21 4.31
CA ILE A 89 12.32 -8.15 4.34
C ILE A 89 12.82 -7.92 5.77
N SER A 90 12.08 -7.14 6.58
CA SER A 90 12.46 -6.87 7.97
C SER A 90 12.24 -8.05 8.90
N THR A 91 11.37 -9.00 8.53
CA THR A 91 11.27 -10.29 9.22
C THR A 91 12.39 -11.18 8.73
N CYS A 92 13.21 -11.68 9.65
CA CYS A 92 14.29 -12.63 9.37
C CYS A 92 13.81 -13.69 8.35
N PRO A 93 14.59 -13.99 7.28
CA PRO A 93 14.29 -15.13 6.42
C PRO A 93 14.12 -16.38 7.29
N PRO A 94 13.34 -17.40 6.90
CA PRO A 94 13.01 -18.51 7.79
C PRO A 94 14.28 -19.26 8.21
N CYS A 95 14.90 -18.86 9.31
CA CYS A 95 15.65 -19.75 10.15
C CYS A 95 14.60 -20.71 10.70
N GLN A 96 14.57 -21.92 10.16
CA GLN A 96 13.71 -23.02 10.61
C GLN A 96 14.06 -23.40 12.05
N THR A 97 13.60 -22.64 13.05
CA THR A 97 13.56 -23.08 14.44
C THR A 97 12.44 -22.35 15.18
N GLY A 98 11.26 -22.95 15.13
CA GLY A 98 10.26 -23.04 16.20
C GLY A 98 9.91 -21.80 17.01
N ALA A 99 8.75 -21.22 16.70
CA ALA A 99 7.74 -20.95 17.72
C ALA A 99 6.35 -21.04 17.08
N LEU A 100 5.79 -22.25 17.09
CA LEU A 100 4.34 -22.45 17.07
C LEU A 100 3.79 -21.72 18.29
N VAL A 101 3.12 -20.61 18.10
CA VAL A 101 2.19 -20.11 19.10
C VAL A 101 0.94 -20.97 18.99
N PRO A 102 0.56 -21.77 20.00
CA PRO A 102 -0.76 -22.37 20.02
C PRO A 102 -1.74 -21.21 20.23
N GLN A 103 -2.46 -20.83 19.19
CA GLN A 103 -3.68 -20.06 19.39
C GLN A 103 -4.67 -20.97 20.13
N GLN A 104 -5.27 -20.41 21.19
CA GLN A 104 -6.43 -20.91 21.95
C GLN A 104 -6.13 -21.59 23.30
N ALA A 105 -5.95 -20.76 24.31
CA ALA A 105 -6.37 -20.98 25.70
C ALA A 105 -6.53 -19.56 26.30
N LEU A 106 -7.62 -19.06 26.89
CA LEU A 106 -8.77 -19.69 27.52
C LEU A 106 -10.00 -18.77 27.36
N SER A 107 -11.15 -19.33 26.98
CA SER A 107 -12.46 -18.81 27.39
C SER A 107 -13.06 -19.83 28.36
N PRO A 108 -13.40 -19.48 29.62
CA PRO A 108 -13.85 -20.44 30.61
C PRO A 108 -15.36 -20.63 30.50
N GLN A 109 -15.82 -21.66 29.80
CA GLN A 109 -17.20 -22.12 29.94
C GLN A 109 -17.25 -23.65 30.03
N LEU A 110 -17.30 -24.10 31.29
CA LEU A 110 -18.11 -25.21 31.81
C LEU A 110 -17.93 -26.59 31.17
N ALA A 111 -16.88 -27.30 31.59
CA ALA A 111 -16.93 -28.76 31.70
C ALA A 111 -17.49 -29.13 33.09
N VAL A 112 -18.81 -29.28 33.21
CA VAL A 112 -19.42 -29.98 34.35
C VAL A 112 -19.68 -31.42 33.92
N LEU A 113 -18.70 -32.26 34.28
CA LEU A 113 -18.80 -33.64 34.76
C LEU A 113 -20.08 -34.44 34.43
N LEU A 114 -19.93 -35.36 33.47
CA LEU A 114 -20.54 -36.68 33.53
C LEU A 114 -19.62 -37.58 34.37
N ASP A 115 -20.02 -37.91 35.59
CA ASP A 115 -19.77 -39.20 36.26
C ASP A 115 -20.33 -39.16 37.69
N SER A 116 -21.56 -39.66 37.86
CA SER A 116 -22.11 -40.45 38.99
C SER A 116 -23.63 -40.46 38.95
#